data_AF-A0A845LEW0-F1
#
_entry.id   AF-A0A845LEW0-F1
#
_cell.length_a   1.000
_cell.length_b   1.000
_cell.length_c   1.000
_cell.angle_alpha   90.00
_cell.angle_beta   90.00
_cell.angle_gamma   90.00
#
_symmetry.space_group_name_H-M   'P 1'
#
loop_
_entity.id
_entity.type
_entity.pdbx_description
1 polymer ?
#
loop_
_entity_poly.entity_id
_entity_poly.type
_entity_poly.pdbx_seq_one_letter_code
_entity_poly.pdbx_strand_id
1 'polypeptide(L)'
;MGAGLTSSFMQRKNQHDKREQESLRKQLSEARLVKRDMETLLATAMQTGDEVVDDLRREVEGARKLLERLEGLSATAEGQTKSDDLSFQKNRPDLLNSRDHEATIETESHRHHDTTVQDFETIKPIRPVYIQEYLQHQNARANTSNNTLARGETLLKSLGEGDPRQWSKERRYELIPQLRRIGLNDGEIAQVLHLGKGEVQLVTELRRRA
;
A
#
# COMPACT_ATOMS: atom_id res chain seq x y z
N MET A 1 -26.02 41.31 -60.52
CA MET A 1 -24.96 40.92 -59.56
C MET A 1 -25.62 40.13 -58.44
N GLY A 2 -25.36 38.82 -58.29
CA GLY A 2 -26.07 37.98 -57.29
C GLY A 2 -25.48 36.60 -57.02
N ALA A 3 -24.51 36.12 -57.81
CA ALA A 3 -23.95 34.77 -57.69
C ALA A 3 -22.91 34.58 -56.55
N GLY A 4 -22.35 35.66 -55.99
CA GLY A 4 -21.30 35.56 -54.97
C GLY A 4 -21.80 35.25 -53.55
N LEU A 5 -23.05 35.60 -53.22
CA LEU A 5 -23.58 35.45 -51.86
C LEU A 5 -23.99 34.01 -51.55
N THR A 6 -24.51 33.28 -52.53
CA THR A 6 -24.93 31.87 -52.37
C THR A 6 -23.73 30.92 -52.25
N SER A 7 -22.64 31.20 -52.97
CA SER A 7 -21.38 30.44 -52.88
C SER A 7 -20.74 30.54 -51.48
N SER A 8 -20.70 31.74 -50.89
CA SER A 8 -20.17 31.97 -49.54
C SER A 8 -21.00 31.30 -48.43
N PHE A 9 -22.32 31.19 -48.61
CA PHE A 9 -23.20 30.49 -47.68
C PHE A 9 -22.99 28.97 -47.73
N MET A 10 -22.95 28.39 -48.95
CA MET A 10 -22.70 26.95 -49.14
C MET A 10 -21.32 26.53 -48.66
N GLN A 11 -20.29 27.36 -48.86
CA GLN A 11 -18.94 27.09 -48.36
C GLN A 11 -18.88 27.06 -46.83
N ARG A 12 -19.54 28.01 -46.16
CA ARG A 12 -19.61 28.04 -44.69
C ARG A 12 -20.38 26.84 -44.13
N LYS A 13 -21.49 26.45 -44.77
CA LYS A 13 -22.25 25.26 -44.38
C LYS A 13 -21.41 23.98 -44.52
N ASN A 14 -20.74 23.79 -45.65
CA ASN A 14 -19.85 22.64 -45.85
C ASN A 14 -18.69 22.60 -44.84
N GLN A 15 -18.13 23.76 -44.46
CA GLN A 15 -17.09 23.80 -43.43
C GLN A 15 -17.64 23.47 -42.04
N HIS A 16 -18.86 23.90 -41.73
CA HIS A 16 -19.53 23.57 -40.49
C HIS A 16 -19.80 22.07 -40.39
N ASP A 17 -20.43 21.50 -41.42
CA ASP A 17 -20.75 20.08 -41.49
C ASP A 17 -19.48 19.21 -41.40
N LYS A 18 -18.37 19.67 -42.00
CA LYS A 18 -17.07 19.00 -41.89
C LYS A 18 -16.52 19.01 -40.45
N ARG A 19 -16.61 20.15 -39.75
CA ARG A 19 -16.18 20.27 -38.35
C ARG A 19 -17.05 19.41 -37.43
N GLU A 20 -18.36 19.36 -37.67
CA GLU A 20 -19.28 18.50 -36.94
C GLU A 20 -18.93 17.02 -37.17
N GLN A 21 -18.67 16.63 -38.40
CA GLN A 21 -18.29 15.25 -38.73
C GLN A 21 -16.95 14.85 -38.08
N GLU A 22 -15.98 15.77 -38.05
CA GLU A 22 -14.70 15.56 -37.35
C GLU A 22 -14.91 15.44 -35.83
N SER A 23 -15.76 16.28 -35.24
CA SER A 23 -16.12 16.22 -33.82
C SER A 23 -16.78 14.88 -33.47
N LEU A 24 -17.77 14.45 -34.26
CA LEU A 24 -18.46 13.18 -34.06
C LEU A 24 -17.50 11.98 -34.19
N ARG A 25 -16.57 12.03 -35.15
CA ARG A 25 -15.53 10.98 -35.29
C ARG A 25 -14.62 10.92 -34.07
N LYS A 26 -14.23 12.09 -33.54
CA LYS A 26 -13.43 12.16 -32.31
C LYS A 26 -14.19 11.56 -31.14
N GLN A 27 -15.43 12.00 -30.91
CA GLN A 27 -16.29 11.46 -29.85
C GLN A 27 -16.50 9.95 -29.97
N LEU A 28 -16.68 9.44 -31.19
CA LEU A 28 -16.87 8.01 -31.43
C LEU A 28 -15.59 7.21 -31.18
N SER A 29 -14.41 7.78 -31.46
CA SER A 29 -13.13 7.17 -31.11
C SER A 29 -12.89 7.14 -29.60
N GLU A 30 -13.25 8.22 -28.90
CA GLU A 30 -13.18 8.32 -27.43
C GLU A 30 -14.14 7.32 -26.78
N ALA A 31 -15.39 7.26 -27.24
CA ALA A 31 -16.37 6.30 -26.74
C ALA A 31 -15.93 4.84 -26.95
N ARG A 32 -15.31 4.53 -28.10
CA ARG A 32 -14.75 3.19 -28.35
C ARG A 32 -13.58 2.86 -27.42
N LEU A 33 -12.75 3.84 -27.08
CA LEU A 33 -11.66 3.66 -26.15
C LEU A 33 -12.20 3.36 -24.74
N VAL A 34 -13.08 4.24 -24.24
CA VAL A 34 -13.74 4.07 -22.94
C VAL A 34 -14.45 2.72 -22.85
N LYS A 35 -15.12 2.28 -23.92
CA LYS A 35 -15.77 0.98 -23.98
C LYS A 35 -14.75 -0.17 -23.75
N ARG A 36 -13.62 -0.16 -24.46
CA ARG A 36 -12.59 -1.19 -24.28
C ARG A 36 -11.99 -1.16 -22.89
N ASP A 37 -11.79 0.02 -22.34
CA ASP A 37 -11.24 0.17 -20.99
C ASP A 37 -12.21 -0.39 -19.94
N MET A 38 -13.51 -0.11 -20.09
CA MET A 38 -14.54 -0.69 -19.23
C MET A 38 -14.61 -2.22 -19.37
N GLU A 39 -14.53 -2.76 -20.59
CA GLU A 39 -14.48 -4.21 -20.82
C GLU A 39 -13.26 -4.84 -20.13
N THR A 40 -12.10 -4.18 -20.19
CA THR A 40 -10.88 -4.63 -19.53
C THR A 40 -11.03 -4.61 -18.01
N LEU A 41 -11.58 -3.53 -17.45
CA LEU A 41 -11.84 -3.40 -16.02
C LEU A 41 -12.82 -4.47 -15.52
N LEU A 42 -13.90 -4.75 -16.28
CA LEU A 42 -14.83 -5.83 -15.93
C LEU A 42 -14.12 -7.19 -15.95
N ALA A 43 -13.33 -7.48 -16.98
CA ALA A 43 -12.61 -8.74 -17.07
C ALA A 43 -11.63 -8.93 -15.91
N THR A 44 -10.86 -7.90 -15.57
CA THR A 44 -9.95 -7.93 -14.41
C THR A 44 -10.72 -8.10 -13.09
N ALA A 45 -11.81 -7.35 -12.90
CA ALA A 45 -12.61 -7.46 -11.67
C ALA A 45 -13.24 -8.85 -11.51
N MET A 46 -13.70 -9.46 -12.61
CA MET A 46 -14.21 -10.84 -12.60
C MET A 46 -13.12 -11.82 -12.21
N GLN A 47 -11.94 -11.73 -12.84
CA GLN A 47 -10.82 -12.62 -12.54
C GLN A 47 -10.37 -12.49 -11.07
N THR A 48 -10.21 -11.28 -10.56
CA THR A 48 -9.85 -11.06 -9.16
C THR A 48 -10.95 -11.56 -8.22
N GLY A 49 -12.23 -11.44 -8.61
CA GLY A 49 -13.34 -12.01 -7.86
C GLY A 49 -13.25 -13.53 -7.75
N ASP A 50 -12.96 -14.21 -8.85
CA ASP A 50 -12.80 -15.67 -8.88
C ASP A 50 -11.61 -16.12 -8.02
N GLU A 51 -10.47 -15.42 -8.11
CA GLU A 51 -9.27 -15.69 -7.30
C GLU A 51 -9.57 -15.58 -5.79
N VAL A 52 -10.28 -14.52 -5.36
CA VAL A 52 -10.67 -14.33 -3.96
C VAL A 52 -11.63 -15.41 -3.48
N VAL A 53 -12.58 -15.82 -4.33
CA VAL A 53 -13.51 -16.91 -3.99
C VAL A 53 -12.78 -18.24 -3.83
N ASP A 54 -11.80 -18.52 -4.69
CA ASP A 54 -11.00 -19.74 -4.62
C ASP A 54 -10.08 -19.74 -3.39
N ASP A 55 -9.47 -18.61 -3.05
CA ASP A 55 -8.69 -18.45 -1.82
C ASP A 55 -9.56 -18.69 -0.58
N LEU A 56 -10.74 -18.06 -0.53
CA LEU A 56 -11.68 -18.24 0.57
C LEU A 56 -12.14 -19.70 0.71
N ARG A 57 -12.41 -20.37 -0.41
CA ARG A 57 -12.76 -21.81 -0.41
C ARG A 57 -11.63 -22.65 0.18
N ARG A 58 -10.39 -22.40 -0.23
CA ARG A 58 -9.21 -23.11 0.31
C ARG A 58 -9.03 -22.86 1.81
N GLU A 59 -9.20 -21.62 2.27
CA GLU A 59 -9.15 -21.29 3.70
C GLU A 59 -10.25 -21.99 4.50
N VAL A 60 -11.50 -21.98 3.99
CA VAL A 60 -12.63 -22.65 4.65
C VAL A 60 -12.41 -24.16 4.73
N GLU A 61 -11.89 -24.80 3.68
CA GLU A 61 -11.53 -26.21 3.71
C GLU A 61 -10.38 -26.50 4.69
N GLY A 62 -9.38 -25.62 4.75
CA GLY A 62 -8.30 -25.71 5.73
C GLY A 62 -8.82 -25.63 7.17
N ALA A 63 -9.69 -24.66 7.44
CA ALA A 63 -10.34 -24.50 8.74
C ALA A 63 -11.21 -25.71 9.11
N ARG A 64 -11.97 -26.27 8.15
CA ARG A 64 -12.76 -27.48 8.37
C ARG A 64 -11.89 -28.69 8.74
N LYS A 65 -10.80 -28.93 8.01
CA LYS A 65 -9.85 -30.02 8.34
C LYS A 65 -9.21 -29.84 9.72
N LEU A 66 -8.93 -28.60 10.09
CA LEU A 66 -8.36 -28.30 11.40
C LEU A 66 -9.37 -28.54 12.52
N LEU A 67 -10.64 -28.18 12.32
CA LEU A 67 -11.74 -28.51 13.24
C LEU A 67 -11.94 -30.02 13.37
N GLU A 68 -11.98 -30.75 12.26
CA GLU A 68 -12.09 -32.22 12.26
C GLU A 68 -10.93 -32.87 13.03
N ARG A 69 -9.70 -32.36 12.88
CA ARG A 69 -8.55 -32.83 13.64
C ARG A 69 -8.66 -32.53 15.14
N LEU A 70 -9.19 -31.37 15.51
CA LEU A 70 -9.41 -31.01 16.91
C LEU A 70 -10.51 -31.86 17.54
N GLU A 71 -11.60 -32.13 16.82
CA GLU A 71 -12.67 -33.03 17.25
C GLU A 71 -12.18 -34.48 17.41
N GLY A 72 -11.32 -34.95 16.50
CA GLY A 72 -10.67 -36.26 16.64
C GLY A 72 -9.78 -36.35 17.89
N LEU A 73 -9.01 -35.30 18.18
CA LEU A 73 -8.15 -35.23 19.36
C LEU A 73 -8.97 -35.14 20.66
N SER A 74 -10.06 -34.38 20.68
CA SER A 74 -10.95 -34.30 21.86
C SER A 74 -11.63 -35.64 22.14
N ALA A 75 -12.09 -36.36 21.10
CA ALA A 75 -12.67 -37.69 21.25
C ALA A 75 -11.69 -38.72 21.82
N THR A 76 -10.39 -38.62 21.48
CA THR A 76 -9.35 -39.48 22.08
C THR A 76 -8.96 -39.07 23.51
N ALA A 77 -9.01 -37.77 23.83
CA ALA A 77 -8.69 -37.27 25.16
C ALA A 77 -9.80 -37.60 26.19
N GLU A 78 -11.07 -37.59 25.79
CA GLU A 78 -12.18 -38.02 26.65
C GLU A 78 -12.21 -39.54 26.92
N GLY A 79 -11.49 -40.33 26.11
CA GLY A 79 -11.31 -41.77 26.31
C GLY A 79 -10.18 -42.17 27.27
N GLN A 80 -9.31 -41.22 27.68
CA GLN A 80 -8.08 -41.51 28.44
C GLN A 80 -8.07 -40.99 29.89
N THR A 81 -9.17 -40.45 30.43
CA THR A 81 -9.22 -40.01 31.84
C THR A 81 -9.53 -41.14 32.83
N LYS A 82 -8.88 -42.29 32.69
CA LYS A 82 -8.73 -43.31 33.76
C LYS A 82 -7.34 -43.91 33.61
N SER A 83 -6.50 -43.77 34.64
CA SER A 83 -5.05 -44.11 34.70
C SER A 83 -4.19 -43.04 33.99
N ASP A 84 -3.21 -42.37 34.58
CA ASP A 84 -2.43 -42.66 35.77
C ASP A 84 -1.89 -41.39 36.43
N ASP A 85 -1.63 -41.59 37.72
CA ASP A 85 -1.14 -40.68 38.73
C ASP A 85 0.40 -40.53 38.66
N LEU A 86 0.90 -39.34 39.04
CA LEU A 86 2.25 -39.02 39.57
C LEU A 86 3.50 -39.13 38.66
N SER A 87 4.21 -38.00 38.45
CA SER A 87 5.38 -37.59 39.28
C SER A 87 6.37 -36.58 38.61
N PHE A 88 6.72 -35.57 39.41
CA PHE A 88 7.97 -34.78 39.55
C PHE A 88 9.13 -34.84 38.53
N GLN A 89 9.66 -33.66 38.16
CA GLN A 89 11.04 -33.14 38.43
C GLN A 89 11.34 -31.96 37.46
N LYS A 90 11.32 -30.70 37.90
CA LYS A 90 12.42 -29.93 38.50
C LYS A 90 13.77 -30.12 37.78
N ASN A 91 14.17 -29.16 36.94
CA ASN A 91 15.58 -28.79 36.71
C ASN A 91 15.69 -27.38 36.08
N ARG A 92 16.28 -26.45 36.84
CA ARG A 92 16.99 -25.23 36.41
C ARG A 92 18.42 -25.36 36.96
N PRO A 93 19.45 -24.88 36.26
CA PRO A 93 20.07 -23.58 36.62
C PRO A 93 20.44 -22.76 35.37
N ASP A 94 20.25 -21.44 35.31
CA ASP A 94 21.07 -20.33 35.85
C ASP A 94 22.58 -20.41 35.58
N LEU A 95 23.12 -19.40 34.86
CA LEU A 95 24.24 -18.50 35.23
C LEU A 95 25.13 -18.02 34.04
N LEU A 96 25.15 -16.69 33.90
CA LEU A 96 26.32 -15.79 33.84
C LEU A 96 27.31 -15.78 32.63
N ASN A 97 27.40 -14.56 32.08
CA ASN A 97 28.58 -13.70 31.86
C ASN A 97 29.47 -13.78 30.61
N SER A 98 29.54 -12.59 29.98
CA SER A 98 30.74 -11.88 29.45
C SER A 98 31.43 -12.53 28.24
N ARG A 99 31.95 -11.81 27.24
CA ARG A 99 32.80 -10.62 27.35
C ARG A 99 33.16 -10.11 25.95
N ASP A 100 33.18 -8.79 25.81
CA ASP A 100 34.01 -7.88 24.99
C ASP A 100 34.44 -8.28 23.55
N HIS A 101 34.12 -7.42 22.57
CA HIS A 101 35.15 -6.74 21.76
C HIS A 101 34.61 -5.46 21.08
N GLU A 102 35.29 -4.36 21.39
CA GLU A 102 35.26 -3.05 20.75
C GLU A 102 35.67 -3.11 19.27
N ALA A 103 35.07 -2.26 18.43
CA ALA A 103 35.79 -1.52 17.39
C ALA A 103 34.99 -0.27 16.95
N THR A 104 35.53 0.86 17.40
CA THR A 104 35.46 2.28 16.97
C THR A 104 35.21 2.48 15.46
N ILE A 105 34.10 3.15 15.07
CA ILE A 105 33.95 4.54 14.54
C ILE A 105 35.00 4.99 13.49
N GLU A 106 34.55 5.32 12.27
CA GLU A 106 34.92 6.51 11.46
C GLU A 106 33.73 6.85 10.52
N THR A 107 32.91 7.85 10.84
CA THR A 107 32.91 9.23 10.29
C THR A 107 32.91 9.32 8.76
N GLU A 108 31.82 9.79 8.15
CA GLU A 108 31.88 11.10 7.47
C GLU A 108 30.51 11.72 7.20
N SER A 109 30.44 12.98 7.62
CA SER A 109 29.35 13.93 7.49
C SER A 109 29.62 14.77 6.24
N HIS A 110 28.64 14.92 5.35
CA HIS A 110 28.58 16.07 4.45
C HIS A 110 27.18 16.66 4.45
N ARG A 111 27.08 17.82 5.10
CA ARG A 111 25.99 18.79 4.96
C ARG A 111 25.98 19.33 3.52
N HIS A 112 24.81 19.68 3.02
CA HIS A 112 24.49 21.07 2.66
C HIS A 112 22.98 21.20 2.47
N HIS A 113 22.39 22.06 3.29
CA HIS A 113 21.13 22.74 3.00
C HIS A 113 21.34 23.62 1.77
N ASP A 114 20.35 23.67 0.89
CA ASP A 114 19.96 24.97 0.35
C ASP A 114 18.44 25.04 0.19
N THR A 115 17.90 26.09 0.78
CA THR A 115 16.48 26.44 0.80
C THR A 115 16.34 27.62 -0.13
N THR A 116 15.54 27.50 -1.19
CA THR A 116 15.08 28.68 -1.93
C THR A 116 13.56 28.61 -2.05
N VAL A 117 12.95 29.63 -1.49
CA VAL A 117 11.52 29.87 -1.39
C VAL A 117 11.07 30.72 -2.58
N GLN A 118 9.81 30.48 -3.00
CA GLN A 118 8.95 31.31 -3.86
C GLN A 118 9.23 31.28 -5.38
N ASP A 119 8.28 30.72 -6.14
CA ASP A 119 7.41 31.56 -7.00
C ASP A 119 6.35 30.76 -7.79
N PHE A 120 5.12 31.29 -7.72
CA PHE A 120 3.92 31.12 -8.56
C PHE A 120 3.53 29.73 -9.09
N GLU A 121 2.36 29.27 -8.60
CA GLU A 121 1.51 28.24 -9.19
C GLU A 121 1.25 28.52 -10.68
N THR A 122 2.10 27.96 -11.53
CA THR A 122 1.70 27.69 -12.92
C THR A 122 0.77 26.48 -12.84
N ILE A 123 -0.54 26.72 -12.88
CA ILE A 123 -1.53 25.67 -13.10
C ILE A 123 -1.18 25.02 -14.44
N LYS A 124 -0.45 23.90 -14.37
CA LYS A 124 -0.11 23.09 -15.54
C LYS A 124 -1.45 22.68 -16.17
N PRO A 125 -1.65 22.88 -17.48
CA PRO A 125 -2.86 22.38 -18.14
C PRO A 125 -2.95 20.88 -17.86
N ILE A 126 -4.09 20.46 -17.32
CA ILE A 126 -4.41 19.06 -17.05
C ILE A 126 -4.36 18.34 -18.39
N ARG A 127 -3.22 17.72 -18.69
CA ARG A 127 -3.13 16.79 -19.81
C ARG A 127 -4.07 15.63 -19.47
N PRO A 128 -4.91 15.16 -20.40
CA PRO A 128 -5.64 13.93 -20.18
C PRO A 128 -4.59 12.82 -19.99
N VAL A 129 -4.47 12.33 -18.76
CA VAL A 129 -3.60 11.20 -18.42
C VAL A 129 -4.21 10.00 -19.10
N TYR A 130 -3.52 9.46 -20.11
CA TYR A 130 -3.97 8.25 -20.79
C TYR A 130 -4.00 7.10 -19.79
N ILE A 131 -4.96 6.18 -19.91
CA ILE A 131 -5.15 5.08 -18.94
C ILE A 131 -3.88 4.23 -18.79
N GLN A 132 -3.09 4.13 -19.86
CA GLN A 132 -1.79 3.46 -19.82
C GLN A 132 -0.77 4.18 -18.92
N GLU A 133 -0.73 5.51 -18.95
CA GLU A 133 0.07 6.33 -18.03
C GLU A 133 -0.50 6.25 -16.60
N TYR A 134 -1.83 6.22 -16.43
CA TYR A 134 -2.45 6.06 -15.11
C TYR A 134 -2.11 4.70 -14.48
N LEU A 135 -2.20 3.61 -15.24
CA LEU A 135 -1.80 2.26 -14.79
C LEU A 135 -0.30 2.21 -14.52
N GLN A 136 0.53 2.85 -15.34
CA GLN A 136 1.96 2.94 -15.09
C GLN A 136 2.26 3.75 -13.82
N HIS A 137 1.52 4.83 -13.55
CA HIS A 137 1.62 5.60 -12.31
C HIS A 137 1.09 4.84 -11.09
N GLN A 138 0.03 4.03 -11.23
CA GLN A 138 -0.48 3.17 -10.18
C GLN A 138 0.49 2.03 -9.86
N ASN A 139 1.05 1.38 -10.88
CA ASN A 139 2.10 0.37 -10.70
C ASN A 139 3.38 0.98 -10.14
N ALA A 140 3.78 2.18 -10.58
CA ALA A 140 4.90 2.91 -10.00
C ALA A 140 4.63 3.24 -8.53
N ARG A 141 3.42 3.68 -8.19
CA ARG A 141 3.01 3.94 -6.80
C ARG A 141 3.01 2.68 -5.93
N ALA A 142 2.46 1.59 -6.43
CA ALA A 142 2.46 0.29 -5.74
C ALA A 142 3.89 -0.26 -5.56
N ASN A 143 4.75 -0.11 -6.58
CA ASN A 143 6.15 -0.51 -6.47
C ASN A 143 6.92 0.38 -5.49
N THR A 144 6.63 1.69 -5.44
CA THR A 144 7.23 2.58 -4.43
C THR A 144 6.73 2.26 -3.03
N SER A 145 5.44 1.98 -2.82
CA SER A 145 4.89 1.64 -1.50
C SER A 145 5.44 0.31 -0.98
N ASN A 146 5.60 -0.68 -1.86
CA ASN A 146 6.22 -1.95 -1.50
C ASN A 146 7.69 -1.79 -1.11
N ASN A 147 8.42 -0.88 -1.77
CA ASN A 147 9.81 -0.58 -1.44
C ASN A 147 9.94 0.24 -0.15
N THR A 148 9.06 1.22 0.09
CA THR A 148 9.08 2.01 1.33
C THR A 148 8.69 1.17 2.55
N LEU A 149 7.70 0.29 2.42
CA LEU A 149 7.31 -0.64 3.48
C LEU A 149 8.46 -1.59 3.83
N ALA A 150 9.10 -2.20 2.82
CA ALA A 150 10.27 -3.07 3.02
C ALA A 150 11.44 -2.33 3.69
N ARG A 151 11.66 -1.04 3.34
CA ARG A 151 12.66 -0.19 4.03
C ARG A 151 12.27 0.09 5.47
N GLY A 152 11.00 0.34 5.76
CA GLY A 152 10.49 0.51 7.13
C GLY A 152 10.71 -0.74 7.98
N GLU A 153 10.40 -1.92 7.43
CA GLU A 153 10.66 -3.20 8.11
C GLU A 153 12.15 -3.46 8.32
N THR A 154 12.99 -3.09 7.36
CA THR A 154 14.45 -3.20 7.49
C THR A 154 14.97 -2.30 8.61
N LEU A 155 14.43 -1.07 8.74
CA LEU A 155 14.75 -0.18 9.85
C LEU A 155 14.33 -0.79 11.19
N LEU A 156 13.13 -1.36 11.30
CA LEU A 156 12.71 -2.04 12.53
C LEU A 156 13.61 -3.23 12.87
N LYS A 157 13.97 -4.04 11.87
CA LYS A 157 14.89 -5.17 12.05
C LYS A 157 16.26 -4.72 12.52
N SER A 158 16.76 -3.58 12.04
CA SER A 158 18.04 -3.02 12.49
C SER A 158 18.05 -2.55 13.94
N LEU A 159 16.87 -2.25 14.52
CA LEU A 159 16.78 -1.89 15.94
C LEU A 159 17.02 -3.11 16.84
N GLY A 160 16.86 -4.34 16.34
CA GLY A 160 17.15 -5.56 17.09
C GLY A 160 16.23 -5.82 18.29
N GLU A 161 15.21 -4.98 18.50
CA GLU A 161 14.29 -5.01 19.65
C GLU A 161 13.15 -6.04 19.49
N GLY A 162 13.14 -6.86 18.44
CA GLY A 162 12.11 -7.89 18.20
C GLY A 162 10.81 -7.33 17.60
N ASP A 163 9.68 -7.95 17.92
CA ASP A 163 8.36 -7.56 17.39
C ASP A 163 7.91 -6.22 17.98
N PRO A 164 7.55 -5.20 17.16
CA PRO A 164 7.03 -3.91 17.62
C PRO A 164 5.87 -4.00 18.63
N ARG A 165 5.12 -5.10 18.66
CA ARG A 165 4.06 -5.33 19.66
C ARG A 165 4.58 -5.39 21.09
N GLN A 166 5.82 -5.82 21.26
CA GLN A 166 6.45 -5.98 22.58
C GLN A 166 7.08 -4.67 23.09
N TRP A 167 7.15 -3.64 22.23
CA TRP A 167 7.75 -2.36 22.58
C TRP A 167 6.79 -1.49 23.41
N SER A 168 7.37 -0.67 24.28
CA SER A 168 6.62 0.38 24.97
C SER A 168 5.97 1.34 23.97
N LYS A 169 4.87 1.98 24.37
CA LYS A 169 4.16 2.91 23.47
C LYS A 169 5.03 4.10 23.10
N GLU A 170 5.78 4.61 24.07
CA GLU A 170 6.72 5.71 23.91
C GLU A 170 7.76 5.37 22.84
N ARG A 171 8.33 4.16 22.91
CA ARG A 171 9.33 3.68 21.95
C ARG A 171 8.75 3.60 20.54
N ARG A 172 7.52 3.09 20.39
CA ARG A 172 6.83 3.09 19.09
C ARG A 172 6.57 4.50 18.59
N TYR A 173 6.16 5.42 19.45
CA TYR A 173 5.90 6.82 19.07
C TYR A 173 7.16 7.59 18.66
N GLU A 174 8.34 7.23 19.19
CA GLU A 174 9.63 7.79 18.77
C GLU A 174 10.01 7.44 17.33
N LEU A 175 9.52 6.31 16.82
CA LEU A 175 9.87 5.81 15.49
C LEU A 175 8.96 6.38 14.38
N ILE A 176 7.79 6.92 14.74
CA ILE A 176 6.84 7.52 13.79
C ILE A 176 7.52 8.58 12.88
N PRO A 177 8.30 9.54 13.40
CA PRO A 177 8.97 10.52 12.54
C PRO A 177 10.02 9.90 11.62
N GLN A 178 10.71 8.84 12.06
CA GLN A 178 11.74 8.17 11.26
C GLN A 178 11.13 7.42 10.09
N LEU A 179 10.05 6.67 10.34
CA LEU A 179 9.30 5.96 9.30
C LEU A 179 8.67 6.94 8.30
N ARG A 180 8.16 8.08 8.77
CA ARG A 180 7.63 9.12 7.88
C ARG A 180 8.71 9.76 7.00
N ARG A 181 9.94 9.92 7.50
CA ARG A 181 11.09 10.38 6.68
C ARG A 181 11.48 9.39 5.58
N ILE A 182 11.22 8.09 5.79
CA ILE A 182 11.42 7.04 4.77
C ILE A 182 10.30 7.07 3.71
N GLY A 183 9.26 7.88 3.93
CA GLY A 183 8.15 8.06 3.01
C GLY A 183 6.95 7.16 3.31
N LEU A 184 6.92 6.50 4.47
CA LEU A 184 5.74 5.72 4.87
C LEU A 184 4.56 6.65 5.18
N ASN A 185 3.38 6.24 4.73
CA ASN A 185 2.12 6.90 5.06
C ASN A 185 1.60 6.47 6.45
N ASP A 186 0.62 7.20 7.00
CA ASP A 186 0.10 6.92 8.35
C ASP A 186 -0.51 5.52 8.52
N GLY A 187 -1.07 4.95 7.45
CA GLY A 187 -1.60 3.59 7.46
C GLY A 187 -0.49 2.55 7.52
N GLU A 188 0.56 2.74 6.72
CA GLU A 188 1.75 1.89 6.71
C GLU A 188 2.49 1.95 8.05
N ILE A 189 2.67 3.15 8.61
CA ILE A 189 3.29 3.32 9.94
C ILE A 189 2.46 2.63 11.02
N ALA A 190 1.13 2.78 10.97
CA ALA A 190 0.22 2.12 11.90
C ALA A 190 0.32 0.59 11.80
N GLN A 191 0.40 0.04 10.59
CA GLN A 191 0.57 -1.39 10.35
C GLN A 191 1.91 -1.90 10.89
N VAL A 192 3.00 -1.19 10.58
CA VAL A 192 4.38 -1.55 10.92
C VAL A 192 4.66 -1.47 12.43
N LEU A 193 4.09 -0.49 13.12
CA LEU A 193 4.26 -0.32 14.57
C LEU A 193 3.12 -0.93 15.42
N HIS A 194 2.13 -1.55 14.79
CA HIS A 194 0.92 -2.05 15.45
C HIS A 194 0.23 -1.00 16.33
N LEU A 195 0.05 0.19 15.76
CA LEU A 195 -0.64 1.33 16.37
C LEU A 195 -1.96 1.62 15.65
N GLY A 196 -2.87 2.34 16.30
CA GLY A 196 -4.04 2.89 15.63
C GLY A 196 -3.66 4.04 14.69
N LYS A 197 -4.26 4.12 13.50
CA LYS A 197 -4.06 5.24 12.56
C LYS A 197 -4.30 6.61 13.23
N GLY A 198 -5.31 6.69 14.11
CA GLY A 198 -5.61 7.89 14.89
C GLY A 198 -4.50 8.26 15.89
N GLU A 199 -3.83 7.26 16.48
CA GLU A 199 -2.69 7.51 17.39
C GLU A 199 -1.50 8.09 16.63
N VAL A 200 -1.20 7.56 15.45
CA VAL A 200 -0.10 8.05 14.59
C VAL A 200 -0.34 9.51 14.18
N GLN A 201 -1.57 9.84 13.80
CA GLN A 201 -1.98 11.21 13.46
C GLN A 201 -1.87 12.14 14.67
N LEU A 202 -2.34 11.70 15.84
CA LEU A 202 -2.27 12.48 17.07
C LEU A 202 -0.82 12.80 17.45
N VAL A 203 0.07 11.80 17.45
CA VAL A 203 1.50 11.99 17.76
C VAL A 203 2.15 12.97 16.78
N THR A 204 1.78 12.89 15.50
CA THR A 204 2.30 13.79 14.48
C THR A 204 1.83 15.23 14.70
N GLU A 205 0.54 15.44 14.98
CA GLU A 205 -0.03 16.76 15.25
C GLU A 205 0.53 17.37 16.55
N LEU A 206 0.69 16.57 17.61
CA LEU A 206 1.27 17.03 18.87
C LEU A 206 2.72 17.49 18.70
N ARG A 207 3.53 16.74 17.93
CA ARG A 207 4.92 17.14 17.62
C ARG A 207 5.03 18.35 16.69
N ARG A 208 4.03 18.63 15.84
CA ARG A 208 4.02 19.84 15.01
C ARG A 208 3.73 21.11 15.81
N ARG A 209 3.10 20.96 16.98
CA ARG A 209 2.66 22.08 17.84
C ARG A 209 3.62 22.36 19.02
N ALA A 210 4.55 21.45 19.30
CA ALA A 210 5.60 21.60 20.29
C ALA A 210 6.84 22.28 19.67
#